data_AF-A0A177PA72-F1
#
_entry.id   AF-A0A177PA72-F1
#
_cell.length_a   1.000
_cell.length_b   1.000
_cell.length_c   1.000
_cell.angle_alpha   90.00
_cell.angle_beta   90.00
_cell.angle_gamma   90.00
#
_symmetry.space_group_name_H-M   'P 1'
#
loop_
_entity.id
_entity.type
_entity.pdbx_description
1 polymer ?
#
loop_
_entity_poly.entity_id
_entity_poly.type
_entity_poly.pdbx_seq_one_letter_code
_entity_poly.pdbx_strand_id
1 'polypeptide(L)'
;MKTQNEARASETFTVRVDAPTKARLEKLAESTGRSRSFLAAEAITQFLDANEWQVEGIRDAIRAIDAGEAIAHEDVRKWVESWDTPDETPAP
;
A
#
# COMPACT_ATOMS: atom_id res chain seq x y z
N MET A 1 -25.88 7.25 16.57
CA MET A 1 -24.76 6.28 16.64
C MET A 1 -25.17 5.05 15.84
N LYS A 2 -24.79 4.99 14.56
CA LYS A 2 -25.12 3.84 13.69
C LYS A 2 -23.99 2.84 13.80
N THR A 3 -24.33 1.62 14.19
CA THR A 3 -23.47 0.45 14.31
C THR A 3 -22.87 0.14 12.93
N GLN A 4 -21.60 0.50 12.71
CA GLN A 4 -20.82 -0.08 11.61
C GLN A 4 -20.31 -1.44 12.09
N ASN A 5 -21.10 -2.47 11.82
CA ASN A 5 -20.62 -3.84 11.78
C ASN A 5 -21.28 -4.54 10.59
N GLU A 6 -21.08 -3.96 9.40
CA GLU A 6 -21.21 -4.74 8.18
C GLU A 6 -19.93 -5.57 8.08
N ALA A 7 -20.02 -6.83 8.50
CA ALA A 7 -19.01 -7.81 8.13
C ALA A 7 -18.87 -7.74 6.60
N ARG A 8 -17.70 -7.31 6.10
CA ARG A 8 -17.42 -7.24 4.67
C ARG A 8 -17.86 -8.56 4.03
N ALA A 9 -18.75 -8.48 3.04
CA ALA A 9 -19.16 -9.65 2.28
C ALA A 9 -17.90 -10.31 1.68
N SER A 10 -17.74 -11.61 1.87
CA SER A 10 -16.64 -12.36 1.28
C SER A 10 -16.98 -12.71 -0.17
N GLU A 11 -16.15 -12.30 -1.10
CA GLU A 11 -16.25 -12.72 -2.51
C GLU A 11 -15.29 -13.87 -2.82
N THR A 12 -15.68 -14.75 -3.75
CA THR A 12 -14.85 -15.87 -4.19
C THR A 12 -14.19 -15.54 -5.51
N PHE A 13 -12.87 -15.73 -5.57
CA PHE A 13 -12.09 -15.61 -6.80
C PHE A 13 -11.15 -16.82 -6.90
N THR A 14 -10.88 -17.27 -8.12
CA THR A 14 -10.06 -18.45 -8.39
C THR A 14 -8.70 -18.03 -8.94
N VAL A 15 -7.62 -18.47 -8.30
CA VAL A 15 -6.24 -18.20 -8.72
C VAL A 15 -5.55 -19.49 -9.14
N ARG A 16 -4.79 -19.43 -10.22
CA ARG A 16 -3.86 -20.50 -10.60
C ARG A 16 -2.51 -20.24 -9.94
N VAL A 17 -2.01 -21.25 -9.24
CA VAL A 17 -0.66 -21.27 -8.67
C VAL A 17 0.05 -22.53 -9.13
N ASP A 18 1.38 -22.49 -9.17
CA ASP A 18 2.17 -23.69 -9.45
C ASP A 18 2.10 -24.70 -8.29
N ALA A 19 2.47 -25.95 -8.58
CA ALA A 19 2.43 -27.04 -7.60
C ALA A 19 3.33 -26.77 -6.37
N PRO A 20 4.56 -26.22 -6.50
CA PRO A 20 5.37 -25.83 -5.36
C PRO A 20 4.70 -24.81 -4.43
N THR A 21 4.07 -23.78 -4.99
CA THR A 21 3.37 -22.74 -4.22
C THR A 21 2.18 -23.32 -3.47
N LYS A 22 1.39 -24.17 -4.12
CA LYS A 22 0.29 -24.88 -3.48
C LYS A 22 0.77 -25.70 -2.27
N ALA A 23 1.85 -26.47 -2.44
CA ALA A 23 2.40 -27.29 -1.36
C ALA A 23 2.92 -26.45 -0.18
N ARG A 24 3.56 -25.30 -0.47
CA ARG A 24 4.01 -24.36 0.58
C ARG A 24 2.83 -23.78 1.37
N LEU A 25 1.75 -23.40 0.68
CA LEU A 25 0.54 -22.88 1.31
C LEU A 25 -0.17 -23.94 2.17
N GLU A 26 -0.22 -25.19 1.69
CA GLU A 26 -0.74 -26.35 2.45
C GLU A 26 0.02 -26.58 3.75
N LYS A 27 1.35 -26.62 3.70
CA LYS A 27 2.19 -26.78 4.89
C LYS A 27 2.00 -25.63 5.89
N LEU A 28 1.89 -24.39 5.41
CA LEU A 28 1.67 -23.23 6.28
C LEU A 28 0.29 -23.27 6.94
N ALA A 29 -0.74 -23.69 6.20
CA ALA A 29 -2.09 -23.87 6.74
C ALA A 29 -2.10 -24.88 7.89
N GLU A 30 -1.45 -26.03 7.70
CA GLU A 30 -1.31 -27.06 8.74
C GLU A 30 -0.58 -26.55 9.97
N SER A 31 0.54 -25.84 9.81
CA SER A 31 1.34 -25.36 10.94
C SER A 31 0.68 -24.23 11.74
N THR A 32 -0.20 -23.46 11.09
CA THR A 32 -0.87 -22.29 11.72
C THR A 32 -2.30 -22.57 12.17
N GLY A 33 -2.88 -23.71 11.78
CA GLY A 33 -4.29 -24.02 12.01
C GLY A 33 -5.26 -23.14 11.22
N ARG A 34 -4.78 -22.46 10.18
CA ARG A 34 -5.60 -21.58 9.31
C ARG A 34 -5.96 -22.29 8.02
N SER A 35 -7.07 -21.89 7.39
CA SER A 35 -7.45 -22.44 6.09
C SER A 35 -6.54 -21.88 4.99
N ARG A 36 -6.33 -22.66 3.93
CA ARG A 36 -5.60 -22.20 2.73
C ARG A 36 -6.22 -20.94 2.12
N SER A 37 -7.55 -20.87 2.09
CA SER A 37 -8.28 -19.70 1.57
C SER A 37 -8.05 -18.46 2.43
N PHE A 38 -7.99 -18.61 3.75
CA PHE A 38 -7.66 -17.51 4.66
C PHE A 38 -6.25 -16.98 4.39
N LEU A 39 -5.25 -17.86 4.34
CA LEU A 39 -3.86 -17.47 4.11
C LEU A 39 -3.65 -16.89 2.70
N ALA A 40 -4.35 -17.40 1.68
CA ALA A 40 -4.31 -16.85 0.34
C ALA A 40 -4.91 -15.43 0.29
N ALA A 41 -6.06 -15.22 0.93
CA ALA A 41 -6.67 -13.89 1.02
C ALA A 41 -5.77 -12.91 1.77
N GLU A 42 -5.20 -13.35 2.90
CA GLU A 42 -4.27 -12.54 3.70
C GLU A 42 -3.02 -12.15 2.89
N ALA A 43 -2.41 -13.09 2.16
CA ALA A 43 -1.25 -12.81 1.32
C ALA A 43 -1.57 -11.80 0.21
N ILE A 44 -2.78 -11.84 -0.36
CA ILE A 44 -3.22 -10.89 -1.38
C ILE A 44 -3.49 -9.52 -0.79
N THR A 45 -4.13 -9.43 0.38
CA THR A 45 -4.30 -8.17 1.10
C THR A 45 -2.95 -7.52 1.40
N GLN A 46 -2.00 -8.27 1.94
CA GLN A 46 -0.65 -7.74 2.21
C GLN A 46 0.07 -7.30 0.92
N PHE A 47 -0.12 -8.02 -0.18
CA PHE A 47 0.44 -7.61 -1.47
C PHE A 47 -0.18 -6.29 -1.95
N LEU A 48 -1.51 -6.13 -1.86
CA LEU A 48 -2.18 -4.90 -2.25
C LEU A 48 -1.73 -3.73 -1.37
N ASP A 49 -1.79 -3.89 -0.04
CA ASP A 49 -1.36 -2.85 0.91
C ASP A 49 0.09 -2.38 0.64
N ALA A 50 0.98 -3.31 0.26
CA ALA A 50 2.37 -3.00 -0.04
C ALA A 50 2.60 -2.28 -1.37
N ASN A 51 1.67 -2.36 -2.34
CA ASN A 51 1.88 -1.89 -3.72
C ASN A 51 0.94 -0.75 -4.13
N GLU A 52 -0.27 -0.66 -3.56
CA GLU A 52 -1.27 0.33 -3.97
C GLU A 52 -0.79 1.76 -3.72
N TRP A 53 -0.12 2.01 -2.59
CA TRP A 53 0.39 3.35 -2.24
C TRP A 53 1.30 3.95 -3.32
N GLN A 54 2.12 3.13 -3.99
CA GLN A 54 3.05 3.62 -5.01
C GLN A 54 2.29 4.02 -6.28
N VAL A 55 1.31 3.21 -6.69
CA VAL A 55 0.49 3.48 -7.87
C VAL A 55 -0.37 4.72 -7.64
N GLU A 56 -0.97 4.85 -6.47
CA GLU A 56 -1.73 6.03 -6.06
C GLU A 56 -0.83 7.27 -6.02
N GLY A 57 0.32 7.20 -5.35
CA GLY A 57 1.26 8.31 -5.25
C GLY A 57 1.73 8.82 -6.62
N ILE A 58 2.02 7.94 -7.58
CA ILE A 58 2.38 8.33 -8.95
C ILE A 58 1.22 9.05 -9.64
N ARG A 59 0.01 8.50 -9.54
CA ARG A 59 -1.17 9.11 -10.16
C ARG A 59 -1.47 10.48 -9.55
N ASP A 60 -1.25 10.63 -8.26
CA ASP A 60 -1.51 11.87 -7.52
C ASP A 60 -0.48 12.94 -7.90
N ALA A 61 0.81 12.57 -7.96
CA ALA A 61 1.87 13.44 -8.43
C ALA A 61 1.63 13.95 -9.87
N ILE A 62 1.19 13.07 -10.78
CA ILE A 62 0.84 13.46 -12.16
C ILE A 62 -0.30 14.48 -12.14
N ARG A 63 -1.37 14.23 -11.36
CA ARG A 63 -2.50 15.17 -11.27
C ARG A 63 -2.08 16.54 -10.70
N ALA A 64 -1.22 16.56 -9.69
CA ALA A 64 -0.70 17.81 -9.13
C ALA A 64 0.12 18.60 -10.16
N ILE A 65 0.97 17.93 -10.94
CA ILE A 65 1.73 18.57 -12.02
C ILE A 65 0.79 19.15 -13.08
N ASP A 66 -0.20 18.38 -13.54
CA ASP A 66 -1.16 18.82 -14.56
C ASP A 66 -2.01 20.01 -14.06
N ALA A 67 -2.28 20.08 -12.75
CA ALA A 67 -2.99 21.19 -12.11
C ALA A 67 -2.10 22.42 -11.84
N GLY A 68 -0.79 22.33 -12.08
CA GLY A 68 0.17 23.40 -11.78
C GLY A 68 0.51 23.54 -10.28
N GLU A 69 0.24 22.50 -9.48
CA GLU A 69 0.50 22.42 -8.05
C GLU A 69 1.89 21.83 -7.74
N ALA A 70 2.74 21.66 -8.77
CA ALA A 70 4.11 21.21 -8.59
C ALA A 70 4.98 22.27 -7.90
N ILE A 71 5.83 21.84 -6.98
CA ILE A 71 6.80 22.70 -6.30
C ILE A 71 8.07 22.78 -7.15
N ALA A 72 8.61 23.99 -7.31
CA ALA A 72 9.87 24.17 -8.03
C ALA A 72 11.05 23.55 -7.25
N HIS A 73 11.94 22.87 -7.98
CA HIS A 73 13.13 22.22 -7.40
C HIS A 73 13.97 23.16 -6.52
N GLU A 74 14.10 24.42 -6.93
CA GLU A 74 14.90 25.40 -6.18
C GLU A 74 14.29 25.79 -4.83
N ASP A 75 12.96 25.71 -4.68
CA ASP A 75 12.30 25.98 -3.39
C ASP A 75 12.49 24.79 -2.44
N VAL A 76 12.41 23.56 -2.97
CA VAL A 76 12.76 22.34 -2.21
C VAL A 76 14.23 22.35 -1.79
N ARG A 77 15.14 22.76 -2.68
CA ARG A 77 16.58 22.87 -2.38
C ARG A 77 16.83 23.80 -1.19
N LYS A 78 16.30 25.03 -1.25
CA LYS A 78 16.45 26.01 -0.16
C LYS A 78 15.92 25.48 1.17
N TRP A 79 14.78 24.81 1.13
CA TRP A 79 14.20 24.20 2.32
C TRP A 79 15.11 23.13 2.92
N VAL A 80 15.59 22.17 2.12
CA VAL A 80 16.51 21.11 2.57
C VAL A 80 17.83 21.69 3.09
N GLU A 81 18.36 22.74 2.46
CA GLU A 81 19.57 23.44 2.90
C GLU A 81 19.39 24.18 4.23
N SER A 82 18.15 24.49 4.62
CA SER A 82 17.83 25.18 5.87
C SER A 82 17.68 24.24 7.09
N TRP A 83 17.60 22.93 6.88
CA TRP A 83 17.42 21.95 7.96
C TRP A 83 18.58 21.97 8.97
N ASP A 84 18.25 21.74 10.25
CA ASP A 84 19.19 21.77 11.38
C ASP A 84 19.95 23.12 11.53
N THR A 85 19.40 24.20 10.95
CA THR A 85 19.91 25.57 11.14
C THR A 85 18.95 26.40 11.98
N PRO A 86 19.42 27.50 12.62
CA PRO A 86 18.53 28.45 13.31
C PRO A 86 17.49 29.10 12.41
N ASP A 87 17.67 29.05 11.09
CA ASP A 87 16.83 29.69 10.06
C ASP A 87 16.03 28.66 9.23
N GLU A 88 15.74 27.48 9.80
CA GLU A 88 14.96 26.43 9.14
C GLU A 88 13.59 26.96 8.65
N THR A 89 13.28 26.76 7.37
CA THR A 89 12.02 27.20 6.76
C THR A 89 10.97 26.09 6.78
N PRO A 90 9.66 26.41 6.76
CA PRO A 90 8.62 25.41 6.52
C PRO A 90 8.82 24.72 5.17
N ALA A 91 8.28 23.51 5.03
CA ALA A 91 8.21 22.83 3.74
C ALA A 91 7.45 23.71 2.73
N PRO A 92 7.99 23.88 1.51
CA PRO A 92 7.34 24.63 0.44
C PRO A 92 6.06 23.95 -0.06
#